data_AF-A0A959C9T0-F1
#
_entry.id   AF-A0A959C9T0-F1
#
_cell.length_a   1.000
_cell.length_b   1.000
_cell.length_c   1.000
_cell.angle_alpha   90.00
_cell.angle_beta   90.00
_cell.angle_gamma   90.00
#
_symmetry.space_group_name_H-M   'P 1'
#
loop_
_entity.id
_entity.type
_entity.pdbx_description
1 polymer ?
#
loop_
_entity_poly.entity_id
_entity_poly.type
_entity_poly.pdbx_seq_one_letter_code
_entity_poly.pdbx_strand_id
1 'polypeptide(L)'
;MKHLFLSLCCFLALDSVFCQKHDYVWMSGGYNPSDDSSTDFTIDFNFLPPRIEKIEGKIMMGNANVSIASAEGMLQYYTNGCIIKTHNHTIMENGDYINGGIDSDVYYTNCGPQGWGSYPVIQGIFALPVDSNFHELFHIRFESNPSGPNLVCQYGALLYSRININANQGMGQVVLKDSILAEGCFQTACANRHANGRDWWILLPDNANNRFFRFLSTPEGIQGPWIQEIENPTIVDTFFYLGWAEFSQNGDYFLINDIQSGTAIYDFNRCTGLLSNLRSIPAEIDEYGYGYAAAFSPNSRFVYIIKGAFTTMEQFDLKTSDLQLSRITVAEWDGFYDYVEPNGPPLQASFSFFQHGPDGKLYNWAGGARFIHTMDFPNRKGINCHVRLRSLKLPYYTSGANAYYPNYRLGPVDGSACDSLGIDNLPVAQFRHDIEDTLAPLAVTFTDLSYYAPTNWHWDFGDGSVSQDTSPVHVFPAAGTYNVCLTVSNAFAADTFCRQVQVGTVGLSDLLPVLPRARISPNPFGDLLRVSLP
;
A
#
# COMPACT_ATOMS: atom_id res chain seq x y z
N MET A 1 -54.41 -13.94 19.65
CA MET A 1 -53.78 -13.81 21.00
C MET A 1 -52.56 -14.70 20.99
N LYS A 2 -51.36 -14.11 20.84
CA LYS A 2 -50.35 -13.86 21.90
C LYS A 2 -49.83 -15.20 22.46
N HIS A 3 -48.55 -15.58 22.37
CA HIS A 3 -47.30 -14.91 22.81
C HIS A 3 -46.13 -15.51 21.98
N LEU A 4 -45.14 -14.81 21.40
CA LEU A 4 -44.11 -13.88 21.91
C LEU A 4 -43.27 -14.40 23.09
N PHE A 5 -42.07 -14.94 22.80
CA PHE A 5 -40.89 -15.00 23.68
C PHE A 5 -39.65 -14.95 22.77
N LEU A 6 -39.13 -13.76 22.46
CA LEU A 6 -38.13 -12.96 23.19
C LEU A 6 -36.72 -13.59 23.19
N SER A 7 -35.89 -12.97 22.35
CA SER A 7 -34.43 -12.85 22.41
C SER A 7 -33.85 -12.97 23.82
N LEU A 8 -32.82 -13.81 23.95
CA LEU A 8 -31.82 -13.66 24.99
C LEU A 8 -30.46 -13.53 24.30
N CYS A 9 -29.94 -12.31 24.31
CA CYS A 9 -28.61 -11.96 23.87
C CYS A 9 -27.57 -12.73 24.69
N CYS A 10 -26.80 -13.60 24.05
CA CYS A 10 -25.46 -13.94 24.51
C CYS A 10 -24.50 -12.90 23.92
N PHE A 11 -24.35 -11.77 24.61
CA PHE A 11 -23.12 -11.00 24.55
C PHE A 11 -22.05 -11.78 25.31
N LEU A 12 -21.45 -12.77 24.64
CA LEU A 12 -20.09 -13.17 24.94
C LEU A 12 -19.20 -12.25 24.10
N ALA A 13 -18.21 -11.63 24.73
CA ALA A 13 -17.28 -10.69 24.11
C ALA A 13 -16.65 -11.32 22.86
N LEU A 14 -17.18 -10.98 21.69
CA LEU A 14 -16.44 -10.99 20.44
C LEU A 14 -15.49 -9.81 20.56
N ASP A 15 -14.26 -10.07 20.99
CA ASP A 15 -13.18 -9.10 20.89
C ASP A 15 -13.11 -8.64 19.43
N SER A 16 -13.52 -7.39 19.23
CA SER A 16 -13.28 -6.52 18.08
C SER A 16 -12.90 -7.23 16.76
N VAL A 17 -13.91 -7.35 15.90
CA VAL A 17 -13.91 -6.90 14.50
C VAL A 17 -12.50 -6.56 14.01
N PHE A 18 -11.95 -7.39 13.13
CA PHE A 18 -10.71 -7.11 12.42
C PHE A 18 -10.71 -5.66 11.94
N CYS A 19 -9.77 -4.86 12.43
CA CYS A 19 -9.61 -3.48 11.98
C CYS A 19 -9.26 -3.47 10.48
N GLN A 20 -10.09 -2.81 9.68
CA GLN A 20 -10.06 -2.89 8.20
C GLN A 20 -9.33 -1.72 7.55
N LYS A 21 -8.90 -0.73 8.33
CA LYS A 21 -8.46 0.56 7.80
C LYS A 21 -7.02 0.94 8.15
N HIS A 22 -6.20 -0.01 8.59
CA HIS A 22 -4.81 0.26 9.00
C HIS A 22 -3.96 1.04 7.97
N ASP A 23 -4.23 0.85 6.68
CA ASP A 23 -3.58 1.48 5.51
C ASP A 23 -4.42 2.63 4.90
N TYR A 24 -5.44 3.18 5.58
CA TYR A 24 -6.28 4.27 5.04
C TYR A 24 -5.64 5.66 5.09
N VAL A 25 -4.61 5.85 5.92
CA VAL A 25 -3.90 7.11 6.03
C VAL A 25 -2.45 6.84 5.74
N TRP A 26 -1.96 7.34 4.60
CA TRP A 26 -0.55 7.25 4.25
C TRP A 26 0.15 8.51 4.67
N MET A 27 1.30 8.34 5.34
CA MET A 27 2.18 9.44 5.67
C MET A 27 3.32 9.50 4.67
N SER A 28 3.64 10.71 4.21
CA SER A 28 4.85 10.98 3.43
C SER A 28 5.31 12.41 3.71
N GLY A 29 6.42 12.86 3.13
CA GLY A 29 6.98 14.14 3.53
C GLY A 29 8.24 14.55 2.80
N GLY A 30 8.70 15.75 3.14
CA GLY A 30 9.89 16.36 2.56
C GLY A 30 11.17 15.67 3.02
N TYR A 31 12.08 15.47 2.07
CA TYR A 31 13.35 14.75 2.28
C TYR A 31 14.46 15.58 2.93
N ASN A 32 14.50 16.90 2.69
CA ASN A 32 15.61 17.73 3.17
C ASN A 32 15.29 18.38 4.51
N PRO A 33 15.98 18.03 5.61
CA PRO A 33 15.74 18.61 6.93
C PRO A 33 15.86 20.14 6.99
N SER A 34 16.78 20.69 6.21
CA SER A 34 17.15 22.12 6.16
C SER A 34 16.18 22.98 5.36
N ASP A 35 15.23 22.34 4.66
CA ASP A 35 14.22 23.00 3.87
C ASP A 35 12.94 23.20 4.69
N ASP A 36 12.81 24.38 5.29
CA ASP A 36 11.60 24.82 6.02
C ASP A 36 10.40 25.05 5.09
N SER A 37 10.61 25.02 3.76
CA SER A 37 9.50 25.15 2.81
C SER A 37 8.71 23.86 2.64
N SER A 38 9.23 22.70 3.10
CA SER A 38 8.59 21.38 3.02
C SER A 38 8.26 20.77 4.39
N THR A 39 7.03 20.25 4.50
CA THR A 39 6.54 19.53 5.70
C THR A 39 6.06 18.13 5.33
N ASP A 40 5.80 17.31 6.36
CA ASP A 40 5.12 16.03 6.18
C ASP A 40 3.66 16.27 5.74
N PHE A 41 3.02 15.26 5.15
CA PHE A 41 1.64 15.31 4.69
C PHE A 41 0.97 13.93 4.74
N THR A 42 -0.36 13.92 4.83
CA THR A 42 -1.18 12.71 4.72
C THR A 42 -1.76 12.56 3.32
N ILE A 43 -1.97 11.32 2.90
CA ILE A 43 -2.90 10.93 1.83
C ILE A 43 -3.98 10.07 2.50
N ASP A 44 -5.20 10.60 2.58
CA ASP A 44 -6.30 10.06 3.36
C ASP A 44 -7.39 9.45 2.46
N PHE A 45 -7.51 8.12 2.53
CA PHE A 45 -8.42 7.28 1.75
C PHE A 45 -9.81 7.12 2.37
N ASN A 46 -10.10 7.79 3.50
CA ASN A 46 -11.48 7.96 3.94
C ASN A 46 -12.29 8.85 2.97
N PHE A 47 -11.60 9.53 2.06
CA PHE A 47 -12.17 10.35 1.00
C PHE A 47 -11.87 9.73 -0.38
N LEU A 48 -12.79 9.91 -1.32
CA LEU A 48 -12.63 9.50 -2.71
C LEU A 48 -12.96 10.69 -3.63
N PRO A 49 -11.99 11.24 -4.40
CA PRO A 49 -10.56 10.88 -4.42
C PRO A 49 -9.87 11.12 -3.06
N PRO A 50 -8.71 10.48 -2.80
CA PRO A 50 -8.02 10.62 -1.52
C PRO A 50 -7.62 12.07 -1.28
N ARG A 51 -7.77 12.50 -0.03
CA ARG A 51 -7.52 13.87 0.40
C ARG A 51 -6.06 14.03 0.84
N ILE A 52 -5.39 15.07 0.36
CA ILE A 52 -3.99 15.33 0.68
C ILE A 52 -3.90 16.57 1.59
N GLU A 53 -3.35 16.41 2.79
CA GLU A 53 -3.27 17.46 3.80
C GLU A 53 -1.86 17.58 4.37
N LYS A 54 -1.38 18.82 4.51
CA LYS A 54 -0.07 19.08 5.15
C LYS A 54 -0.17 18.91 6.66
N ILE A 55 0.88 18.36 7.25
CA ILE A 55 1.06 18.24 8.69
C ILE A 55 2.15 19.21 9.14
N GLU A 56 1.96 19.80 10.32
CA GLU A 56 2.99 20.61 10.97
C GLU A 56 4.05 19.72 11.65
N GLY A 57 5.33 20.07 11.46
CA GLY A 57 6.46 19.29 11.95
C GLY A 57 7.00 18.31 10.91
N LYS A 58 8.19 17.78 11.19
CA LYS A 58 9.00 16.99 10.25
C LYS A 58 9.67 15.82 10.96
N ILE A 59 9.69 14.66 10.31
CA ILE A 59 10.59 13.53 10.67
C ILE A 59 11.41 13.01 9.49
N MET A 60 11.44 13.74 8.36
CA MET A 60 11.76 13.29 6.99
C MET A 60 11.38 11.84 6.69
N MET A 61 10.31 11.72 5.92
CA MET A 61 9.89 10.47 5.32
C MET A 61 10.85 10.16 4.16
N GLY A 62 11.87 9.36 4.45
CA GLY A 62 12.89 8.91 3.52
C GLY A 62 12.51 7.60 2.82
N ASN A 63 13.47 6.70 2.59
CA ASN A 63 13.29 5.51 1.73
C ASN A 63 12.27 4.47 2.22
N ALA A 64 11.90 4.50 3.50
CA ALA A 64 10.86 3.64 4.03
C ALA A 64 10.14 4.31 5.20
N ASN A 65 8.84 4.11 5.26
CA ASN A 65 8.00 4.62 6.33
C ASN A 65 6.81 3.68 6.56
N VAL A 66 6.15 3.82 7.70
CA VAL A 66 4.90 3.12 8.02
C VAL A 66 3.99 4.11 8.71
N SER A 67 2.72 4.11 8.34
CA SER A 67 1.66 4.73 9.13
C SER A 67 0.54 3.74 9.36
N ILE A 68 -0.03 3.75 10.56
CA ILE A 68 -1.12 2.86 10.92
C ILE A 68 -2.31 3.67 11.38
N ALA A 69 -3.48 3.38 10.81
CA ALA A 69 -4.77 3.92 11.21
C ALA A 69 -5.61 2.91 12.01
N SER A 70 -6.57 3.43 12.78
CA SER A 70 -7.52 2.65 13.57
C SER A 70 -8.59 2.01 12.68
N ALA A 71 -9.50 1.23 13.28
CA ALA A 71 -10.63 0.62 12.56
C ALA A 71 -11.55 1.66 11.93
N GLU A 72 -11.63 2.84 12.53
CA GLU A 72 -12.40 3.98 12.06
C GLU A 72 -11.72 4.70 10.89
N GLY A 73 -10.42 4.45 10.68
CA GLY A 73 -9.60 5.09 9.65
C GLY A 73 -8.87 6.34 10.12
N MET A 74 -8.72 6.51 11.43
CA MET A 74 -7.99 7.63 12.03
C MET A 74 -6.53 7.24 12.26
N LEU A 75 -5.58 8.11 11.91
CA LEU A 75 -4.15 7.87 12.19
C LEU A 75 -3.95 7.54 13.68
N GLN A 76 -3.18 6.48 13.99
CA GLN A 76 -2.80 6.10 15.35
C GLN A 76 -1.34 6.46 15.63
N TYR A 77 -0.45 6.05 14.72
CA TYR A 77 0.97 6.38 14.76
C TYR A 77 1.61 6.24 13.38
N TYR A 78 2.82 6.75 13.25
CA TYR A 78 3.64 6.62 12.06
C TYR A 78 5.12 6.68 12.39
N THR A 79 5.96 6.20 11.48
CA THR A 79 7.41 6.15 11.66
C THR A 79 8.14 6.25 10.34
N ASN A 80 9.31 6.86 10.37
CA ASN A 80 10.28 6.89 9.27
C ASN A 80 11.37 5.80 9.41
N GLY A 81 11.21 4.88 10.36
CA GLY A 81 12.22 3.86 10.70
C GLY A 81 13.22 4.24 11.78
N CYS A 82 13.28 5.51 12.19
CA CYS A 82 14.12 5.99 13.30
C CYS A 82 13.30 6.44 14.52
N ILE A 83 12.13 7.06 14.28
CA ILE A 83 11.28 7.62 15.35
C ILE A 83 9.83 7.26 15.07
N ILE A 84 9.13 6.82 16.11
CA ILE A 84 7.69 6.62 16.09
C ILE A 84 7.00 7.85 16.65
N LYS A 85 6.16 8.48 15.84
CA LYS A 85 5.26 9.56 16.23
C LYS A 85 3.84 9.07 16.38
N THR A 86 3.16 9.64 17.36
CA THR A 86 1.75 9.40 17.67
C THR A 86 0.84 10.20 16.75
N HIS A 87 -0.46 9.95 16.81
CA HIS A 87 -1.48 10.64 16.00
C HIS A 87 -1.53 12.17 16.20
N ASN A 88 -1.05 12.68 17.33
CA ASN A 88 -0.91 14.12 17.60
C ASN A 88 0.47 14.69 17.20
N HIS A 89 1.26 13.92 16.46
CA HIS A 89 2.59 14.28 15.95
C HIS A 89 3.70 14.47 17.01
N THR A 90 3.49 13.99 18.24
CA THR A 90 4.55 13.91 19.26
C THR A 90 5.31 12.58 19.20
N ILE A 91 6.52 12.52 19.75
CA ILE A 91 7.26 11.25 19.86
C ILE A 91 6.53 10.34 20.83
N MET A 92 6.27 9.09 20.42
CA MET A 92 5.69 8.05 21.27
C MET A 92 6.65 7.73 22.41
N GLU A 93 6.14 7.40 23.61
CA GLU A 93 7.00 7.02 24.72
C GLU A 93 7.88 5.81 24.34
N ASN A 94 9.20 5.96 24.52
CA ASN A 94 10.25 5.02 24.08
C ASN A 94 10.31 4.78 22.56
N GLY A 95 9.65 5.63 21.76
CA GLY A 95 9.60 5.55 20.30
C GLY A 95 10.72 6.31 19.58
N ASP A 96 11.59 7.00 20.29
CA ASP A 96 12.80 7.63 19.76
C ASP A 96 13.92 6.60 19.52
N TYR A 97 14.76 6.81 18.50
CA TYR A 97 15.94 5.97 18.17
C TYR A 97 15.64 4.48 18.00
N ILE A 98 14.53 4.10 17.38
CA ILE A 98 14.32 2.71 16.98
C ILE A 98 15.32 2.35 15.86
N ASN A 99 15.74 1.08 15.81
CA ASN A 99 16.75 0.57 14.89
C ASN A 99 18.16 1.22 15.01
N GLY A 100 18.58 1.53 16.25
CA GLY A 100 19.90 2.09 16.54
C GLY A 100 21.06 1.11 16.28
N GLY A 101 22.23 1.63 15.89
CA GLY A 101 23.39 0.85 15.48
C GLY A 101 24.50 1.72 14.89
N ILE A 102 25.77 1.33 15.02
CA ILE A 102 26.91 2.23 14.71
C ILE A 102 26.86 2.79 13.29
N ASP A 103 26.41 2.01 12.30
CA ASP A 103 26.30 2.47 10.91
C ASP A 103 24.97 3.15 10.61
N SER A 104 23.88 2.71 11.24
CA SER A 104 22.59 3.41 11.22
C SER A 104 22.61 4.72 12.02
N ASP A 105 23.66 4.98 12.79
CA ASP A 105 23.83 6.23 13.55
C ASP A 105 24.91 7.16 12.96
N VAL A 106 25.91 6.64 12.23
CA VAL A 106 27.10 7.41 11.84
C VAL A 106 27.17 7.80 10.36
N TYR A 107 26.76 6.94 9.41
CA TYR A 107 27.17 7.13 8.01
C TYR A 107 26.10 7.69 7.06
N TYR A 108 24.81 7.42 7.26
CA TYR A 108 23.78 7.80 6.27
C TYR A 108 22.43 8.27 6.84
N THR A 109 22.20 8.06 8.12
CA THR A 109 20.83 7.80 8.60
C THR A 109 20.43 8.63 9.80
N ASN A 110 21.25 9.57 10.29
CA ASN A 110 20.96 10.58 11.33
C ASN A 110 19.73 10.28 12.21
N CYS A 111 19.60 9.06 12.75
CA CYS A 111 18.51 8.69 13.66
C CYS A 111 18.75 9.36 15.03
N GLY A 112 19.35 10.56 15.04
CA GLY A 112 19.61 11.38 16.19
C GLY A 112 18.33 11.92 16.84
N PRO A 113 18.46 12.66 17.95
CA PRO A 113 17.35 13.05 18.84
C PRO A 113 16.22 13.80 18.17
N GLN A 114 16.51 14.43 17.04
CA GLN A 114 15.58 15.27 16.33
C GLN A 114 14.85 14.50 15.21
N GLY A 115 15.32 13.28 14.83
CA GLY A 115 14.80 12.48 13.72
C GLY A 115 15.15 13.01 12.33
N TRP A 116 16.40 13.45 12.11
CA TRP A 116 16.88 14.16 10.89
C TRP A 116 17.62 13.21 9.93
N GLY A 117 17.44 11.91 10.15
CA GLY A 117 17.82 10.79 9.32
C GLY A 117 16.74 10.19 8.44
N SER A 118 17.14 9.76 7.24
CA SER A 118 16.36 8.85 6.39
C SER A 118 16.81 7.42 6.65
N TYR A 119 15.93 6.54 7.11
CA TYR A 119 16.20 5.10 7.15
C TYR A 119 16.52 4.61 5.71
N PRO A 120 17.61 3.86 5.47
CA PRO A 120 18.18 3.74 4.14
C PRO A 120 17.64 2.54 3.36
N VAL A 121 16.93 1.64 4.04
CA VAL A 121 16.43 0.37 3.51
C VAL A 121 15.04 0.58 2.92
N ILE A 122 14.91 0.46 1.60
CA ILE A 122 13.62 0.47 0.91
C ILE A 122 12.83 -0.77 1.34
N GLN A 123 11.55 -0.61 1.66
CA GLN A 123 10.73 -1.68 2.26
C GLN A 123 11.33 -2.30 3.54
N GLY A 124 12.27 -1.62 4.20
CA GLY A 124 12.94 -2.19 5.37
C GLY A 124 12.09 -2.23 6.63
N ILE A 125 10.87 -1.66 6.59
CA ILE A 125 9.99 -1.53 7.75
C ILE A 125 8.53 -1.86 7.41
N PHE A 126 7.87 -2.59 8.30
CA PHE A 126 6.43 -2.84 8.26
C PHE A 126 5.89 -3.07 9.67
N ALA A 127 4.59 -2.85 9.86
CA ALA A 127 3.91 -3.08 11.13
C ALA A 127 2.83 -4.15 10.99
N LEU A 128 2.71 -4.99 12.01
CA LEU A 128 1.70 -6.04 12.11
C LEU A 128 0.83 -5.79 13.34
N PRO A 129 -0.49 -5.56 13.18
CA PRO A 129 -1.42 -5.64 14.30
C PRO A 129 -1.55 -7.10 14.73
N VAL A 130 -1.01 -7.42 15.91
CA VAL A 130 -0.98 -8.78 16.46
C VAL A 130 -2.26 -9.07 17.24
N ASP A 131 -2.72 -8.09 18.02
CA ASP A 131 -3.98 -8.12 18.75
C ASP A 131 -4.53 -6.69 18.94
N SER A 132 -5.61 -6.54 19.72
CA SER A 132 -6.27 -5.25 19.97
C SER A 132 -5.46 -4.24 20.80
N ASN A 133 -4.35 -4.68 21.41
CA ASN A 133 -3.48 -3.86 22.26
C ASN A 133 -2.07 -3.70 21.69
N PHE A 134 -1.59 -4.69 20.93
CA PHE A 134 -0.19 -4.76 20.51
C PHE A 134 -0.02 -4.80 19.01
N HIS A 135 0.85 -3.92 18.53
CA HIS A 135 1.43 -4.00 17.21
C HIS A 135 2.91 -4.38 17.32
N GLU A 136 3.41 -5.11 16.32
CA GLU A 136 4.82 -5.39 16.14
C GLU A 136 5.35 -4.61 14.95
N LEU A 137 6.45 -3.89 15.13
CA LEU A 137 7.12 -3.12 14.10
C LEU A 137 8.44 -3.80 13.75
N PHE A 138 8.54 -4.33 12.54
CA PHE A 138 9.73 -5.03 12.05
C PHE A 138 10.63 -4.07 11.31
N HIS A 139 11.93 -4.22 11.48
CA HIS A 139 12.93 -3.42 10.77
C HIS A 139 14.16 -4.24 10.40
N ILE A 140 14.71 -3.97 9.22
CA ILE A 140 15.98 -4.52 8.76
C ILE A 140 17.13 -3.61 9.23
N ARG A 141 18.11 -4.15 9.96
CA ARG A 141 19.30 -3.37 10.31
C ARG A 141 20.22 -3.28 9.11
N PHE A 142 20.56 -2.04 8.75
CA PHE A 142 21.60 -1.75 7.78
C PHE A 142 22.97 -1.80 8.47
N GLU A 143 23.90 -2.56 7.90
CA GLU A 143 25.29 -2.66 8.33
C GLU A 143 26.19 -2.25 7.16
N SER A 144 27.09 -1.30 7.38
CA SER A 144 28.11 -0.94 6.40
C SER A 144 29.37 -1.76 6.71
N ASN A 145 30.08 -2.23 5.69
CA ASN A 145 31.44 -2.76 5.90
C ASN A 145 32.46 -1.69 5.51
N PRO A 146 32.87 -0.79 6.42
CA PRO A 146 33.76 0.33 6.08
C PRO A 146 35.22 -0.09 5.81
N SER A 147 35.59 -1.38 5.92
CA SER A 147 37.00 -1.80 5.89
C SER A 147 37.33 -3.12 5.16
N GLY A 148 36.36 -3.79 4.52
CA GLY A 148 36.59 -5.04 3.78
C GLY A 148 36.54 -4.86 2.26
N PRO A 149 37.35 -5.60 1.47
CA PRO A 149 37.31 -5.53 0.01
C PRO A 149 36.04 -6.13 -0.63
N ASN A 150 35.11 -6.67 0.18
CA ASN A 150 33.90 -7.34 -0.25
C ASN A 150 32.69 -6.79 0.54
N LEU A 151 31.77 -6.13 -0.18
CA LEU A 151 30.55 -5.47 0.31
C LEU A 151 29.35 -6.43 0.53
N VAL A 152 29.63 -7.69 0.87
CA VAL A 152 28.70 -8.79 0.56
C VAL A 152 27.42 -8.82 1.41
N CYS A 153 27.33 -8.03 2.49
CA CYS A 153 26.11 -8.01 3.28
C CYS A 153 25.79 -6.69 3.96
N GLN A 154 24.72 -6.04 3.50
CA GLN A 154 24.24 -4.77 4.04
C GLN A 154 23.03 -4.92 4.97
N TYR A 155 22.21 -5.96 4.79
CA TYR A 155 21.02 -6.19 5.61
C TYR A 155 21.36 -7.30 6.61
N GLY A 156 21.96 -6.89 7.73
CA GLY A 156 22.64 -7.78 8.68
C GLY A 156 21.72 -8.45 9.69
N ALA A 157 20.54 -7.88 9.95
CA ALA A 157 19.60 -8.42 10.91
C ALA A 157 18.15 -8.04 10.61
N LEU A 158 17.22 -8.93 10.96
CA LEU A 158 15.81 -8.61 11.14
C LEU A 158 15.56 -8.43 12.64
N LEU A 159 14.99 -7.29 12.99
CA LEU A 159 14.65 -6.93 14.36
C LEU A 159 13.17 -6.57 14.44
N TYR A 160 12.64 -6.52 15.65
CA TYR A 160 11.30 -6.05 15.90
C TYR A 160 11.18 -5.28 17.22
N SER A 161 10.23 -4.35 17.24
CA SER A 161 9.80 -3.60 18.40
C SER A 161 8.32 -3.87 18.65
N ARG A 162 7.91 -3.95 19.92
CA ARG A 162 6.51 -4.16 20.31
C ARG A 162 5.93 -2.86 20.85
N ILE A 163 4.81 -2.44 20.27
CA ILE A 163 4.10 -1.20 20.59
C ILE A 163 2.80 -1.58 21.29
N ASN A 164 2.61 -1.11 22.53
CA ASN A 164 1.30 -1.11 23.16
C ASN A 164 0.54 0.14 22.67
N ILE A 165 -0.45 -0.03 21.80
CA ILE A 165 -1.19 1.10 21.21
C ILE A 165 -2.17 1.75 22.19
N ASN A 166 -2.61 1.02 23.23
CA ASN A 166 -3.58 1.49 24.21
C ASN A 166 -2.92 2.13 25.46
N ALA A 167 -1.59 2.05 25.57
CA ALA A 167 -0.84 2.72 26.62
C ALA A 167 -1.03 4.25 26.57
N ASN A 168 -0.78 4.92 27.71
CA ASN A 168 -0.79 6.37 27.80
C ASN A 168 -2.07 7.04 27.26
N GLN A 169 -3.24 6.48 27.58
CA GLN A 169 -4.53 7.00 27.13
C GLN A 169 -4.68 7.00 25.59
N GLY A 170 -4.15 5.97 24.92
CA GLY A 170 -4.19 5.84 23.45
C GLY A 170 -3.09 6.59 22.71
N MET A 171 -2.12 7.16 23.43
CA MET A 171 -0.90 7.71 22.85
C MET A 171 0.13 6.62 22.49
N GLY A 172 -0.02 5.43 23.05
CA GLY A 172 0.86 4.30 22.82
C GLY A 172 2.21 4.42 23.54
N GLN A 173 2.92 3.29 23.57
CA GLN A 173 4.25 3.13 24.17
C GLN A 173 5.00 1.99 23.49
N VAL A 174 6.28 2.18 23.18
CA VAL A 174 7.17 1.07 22.82
C VAL A 174 7.58 0.32 24.09
N VAL A 175 7.14 -0.92 24.22
CA VAL A 175 7.36 -1.76 25.42
C VAL A 175 8.51 -2.75 25.25
N LEU A 176 8.86 -3.08 24.01
CA LEU A 176 10.04 -3.83 23.62
C LEU A 176 10.63 -3.14 22.40
N LYS A 177 11.94 -2.94 22.39
CA LYS A 177 12.61 -2.15 21.36
C LYS A 177 13.79 -2.93 20.78
N ASP A 178 13.85 -2.96 19.46
CA ASP A 178 14.97 -3.45 18.65
C ASP A 178 15.44 -4.85 19.08
N SER A 179 14.49 -5.74 19.35
CA SER A 179 14.80 -7.14 19.66
C SER A 179 15.24 -7.84 18.38
N ILE A 180 16.45 -8.37 18.37
CA ILE A 180 16.98 -9.14 17.24
C ILE A 180 16.18 -10.44 17.10
N LEU A 181 15.58 -10.63 15.93
CA LEU A 181 14.86 -11.86 15.57
C LEU A 181 15.75 -12.83 14.79
N ALA A 182 16.58 -12.30 13.89
CA ALA A 182 17.61 -13.06 13.17
C ALA A 182 18.77 -12.18 12.74
N GLU A 183 19.97 -12.76 12.70
CA GLU A 183 21.19 -12.15 12.14
C GLU A 183 21.68 -13.00 10.97
N GLY A 184 22.23 -12.36 9.95
CA GLY A 184 22.66 -13.05 8.75
C GLY A 184 22.82 -12.09 7.58
N CYS A 185 22.60 -12.60 6.37
CA CYS A 185 22.55 -11.77 5.20
C CYS A 185 21.23 -11.88 4.49
N PHE A 186 20.50 -10.78 4.42
CA PHE A 186 19.09 -10.82 4.04
C PHE A 186 18.76 -9.93 2.84
N GLN A 187 17.67 -10.27 2.18
CA GLN A 187 16.92 -9.34 1.34
C GLN A 187 15.76 -8.76 2.18
N THR A 188 14.88 -7.97 1.57
CA THR A 188 13.73 -7.39 2.29
C THR A 188 12.76 -8.46 2.81
N ALA A 189 12.27 -8.25 4.03
CA ALA A 189 11.24 -9.09 4.63
C ALA A 189 9.84 -8.59 4.27
N CYS A 190 8.90 -9.52 4.23
CA CYS A 190 7.49 -9.22 3.98
C CYS A 190 6.59 -10.13 4.81
N ALA A 191 5.30 -9.80 4.89
CA ALA A 191 4.37 -10.54 5.73
C ALA A 191 3.06 -10.89 5.01
N ASN A 192 2.47 -12.01 5.42
CA ASN A 192 1.20 -12.51 4.92
C ASN A 192 0.37 -13.07 6.07
N ARG A 193 -0.96 -12.97 5.99
CA ARG A 193 -1.82 -13.57 7.01
C ARG A 193 -1.76 -15.09 6.93
N HIS A 194 -1.49 -15.75 8.05
CA HIS A 194 -1.65 -17.19 8.19
C HIS A 194 -3.10 -17.59 7.85
N ALA A 195 -3.31 -18.82 7.37
CA ALA A 195 -4.63 -19.28 6.95
C ALA A 195 -5.63 -19.51 8.09
N ASN A 196 -5.26 -19.28 9.35
CA ASN A 196 -6.20 -19.16 10.47
C ASN A 196 -6.80 -17.74 10.62
N GLY A 197 -6.40 -16.79 9.75
CA GLY A 197 -6.99 -15.45 9.68
C GLY A 197 -6.50 -14.46 10.73
N ARG A 198 -5.76 -14.89 11.76
CA ARG A 198 -5.27 -14.02 12.84
C ARG A 198 -3.76 -13.82 12.77
N ASP A 199 -3.02 -14.92 12.74
CA ASP A 199 -1.57 -14.91 12.89
C ASP A 199 -0.87 -14.46 11.60
N TRP A 200 0.41 -14.10 11.69
CA TRP A 200 1.17 -13.56 10.57
C TRP A 200 2.39 -14.41 10.25
N TRP A 201 2.51 -14.82 8.99
CA TRP A 201 3.79 -15.26 8.44
C TRP A 201 4.67 -14.04 8.17
N ILE A 202 5.93 -14.13 8.56
CA ILE A 202 7.01 -13.24 8.13
C ILE A 202 8.00 -14.07 7.34
N LEU A 203 8.25 -13.67 6.10
CA LEU A 203 9.18 -14.32 5.20
C LEU A 203 10.41 -13.44 5.01
N LEU A 204 11.58 -14.02 5.26
CA LEU A 204 12.87 -13.34 5.21
C LEU A 204 13.81 -14.12 4.27
N PRO A 205 14.05 -13.63 3.04
CA PRO A 205 14.97 -14.26 2.11
C PRO A 205 16.43 -14.08 2.55
N ASP A 206 17.24 -15.12 2.36
CA ASP A 206 18.70 -15.05 2.52
C ASP A 206 19.35 -14.49 1.23
N ASN A 207 20.27 -13.55 1.36
CA ASN A 207 21.01 -12.95 0.23
C ASN A 207 22.39 -13.57 0.00
N ALA A 208 22.71 -14.67 0.68
CA ALA A 208 23.95 -15.42 0.52
C ALA A 208 23.70 -16.88 0.11
N ASN A 209 22.53 -17.44 0.41
CA ASN A 209 22.20 -18.84 0.15
C ASN A 209 20.79 -18.98 -0.39
N ASN A 210 20.54 -20.01 -1.22
CA ASN A 210 19.23 -20.36 -1.76
C ASN A 210 18.26 -20.88 -0.69
N ARG A 211 17.84 -20.00 0.23
CA ARG A 211 16.92 -20.34 1.31
C ARG A 211 16.12 -19.14 1.80
N PHE A 212 15.01 -19.46 2.46
CA PHE A 212 14.14 -18.51 3.11
C PHE A 212 13.95 -18.89 4.57
N PHE A 213 14.00 -17.89 5.45
CA PHE A 213 13.61 -18.00 6.85
C PHE A 213 12.15 -17.61 7.00
N ARG A 214 11.45 -18.33 7.86
CA ARG A 214 10.02 -18.14 8.09
C ARG A 214 9.76 -18.06 9.57
N PHE A 215 8.98 -17.06 9.95
CA PHE A 215 8.54 -16.85 11.33
C PHE A 215 7.03 -16.74 11.37
N LEU A 216 6.44 -17.14 12.49
CA LEU A 216 5.00 -16.99 12.73
C LEU A 216 4.82 -16.07 13.94
N SER A 217 4.29 -14.87 13.71
CA SER A 217 3.90 -13.95 14.77
C SER A 217 2.48 -14.25 15.23
N THR A 218 2.34 -14.46 16.53
CA THR A 218 1.09 -14.79 17.24
C THR A 218 0.95 -13.89 18.48
N PRO A 219 -0.25 -13.75 19.08
CA PRO A 219 -0.40 -13.03 20.34
C PRO A 219 0.52 -13.53 21.47
N GLU A 220 0.87 -14.81 21.45
CA GLU A 220 1.78 -15.45 22.40
C GLU A 220 3.27 -15.15 22.13
N GLY A 221 3.60 -14.62 20.95
CA GLY A 221 4.95 -14.24 20.53
C GLY A 221 5.32 -14.79 19.15
N ILE A 222 6.57 -14.54 18.75
CA ILE A 222 7.12 -14.95 17.45
C ILE A 222 7.78 -16.33 17.56
N GLN A 223 7.39 -17.24 16.67
CA GLN A 223 7.91 -18.61 16.57
C GLN A 223 8.81 -18.76 15.32
N GLY A 224 9.75 -19.70 15.37
CA GLY A 224 10.74 -19.95 14.30
C GLY A 224 12.17 -19.60 14.74
N PRO A 225 13.12 -19.41 13.78
CA PRO A 225 12.93 -19.53 12.34
C PRO A 225 12.77 -20.99 11.89
N TRP A 226 11.87 -21.23 10.93
CA TRP A 226 11.93 -22.42 10.08
C TRP A 226 12.63 -22.08 8.76
N ILE A 227 13.59 -22.90 8.37
CA ILE A 227 14.38 -22.69 7.15
C ILE A 227 13.79 -23.55 6.04
N GLN A 228 13.66 -22.97 4.85
CA GLN A 228 13.36 -23.68 3.61
C GLN A 228 14.46 -23.43 2.59
N GLU A 229 15.17 -24.47 2.19
CA GLU A 229 16.08 -24.43 1.05
C GLU A 229 15.26 -24.51 -0.25
N ILE A 230 15.35 -23.47 -1.08
CA ILE A 230 14.68 -23.36 -2.37
C ILE A 230 15.43 -22.32 -3.21
N GLU A 231 15.53 -22.57 -4.52
CA GLU A 231 16.20 -21.65 -5.44
C GLU A 231 15.62 -20.23 -5.36
N ASN A 232 16.52 -19.25 -5.27
CA ASN A 232 16.24 -17.83 -5.33
C ASN A 232 17.18 -17.18 -6.36
N PRO A 233 16.71 -16.96 -7.60
CA PRO A 233 17.53 -16.38 -8.66
C PRO A 233 17.83 -14.89 -8.44
N THR A 234 17.26 -14.28 -7.39
CA THR A 234 17.46 -12.85 -7.08
C THR A 234 18.61 -12.56 -6.13
N ILE A 235 19.35 -13.59 -5.70
CA ILE A 235 20.54 -13.45 -4.87
C ILE A 235 21.65 -12.79 -5.69
N VAL A 236 21.91 -11.51 -5.43
CA VAL A 236 23.00 -10.75 -6.04
C VAL A 236 23.62 -9.78 -5.03
N ASP A 237 24.89 -9.45 -5.25
CA ASP A 237 25.65 -8.48 -4.45
C ASP A 237 25.42 -7.07 -5.01
N THR A 238 24.25 -6.47 -4.73
CA THR A 238 23.94 -5.09 -5.13
C THR A 238 23.90 -4.15 -3.94
N PHE A 239 24.68 -3.08 -4.02
CA PHE A 239 24.98 -2.17 -2.91
C PHE A 239 23.83 -1.24 -2.47
N PHE A 240 22.68 -1.21 -3.17
CA PHE A 240 21.59 -0.28 -2.82
C PHE A 240 20.16 -0.83 -2.95
N TYR A 241 19.96 -2.04 -3.50
CA TYR A 241 18.62 -2.54 -3.82
C TYR A 241 18.52 -4.05 -3.65
N LEU A 242 18.48 -4.53 -2.40
CA LEU A 242 18.26 -5.96 -2.08
C LEU A 242 16.78 -6.32 -2.07
N GLY A 243 16.12 -5.89 -3.14
CA GLY A 243 14.83 -6.34 -3.60
C GLY A 243 13.59 -5.79 -2.93
N TRP A 244 12.50 -5.71 -3.72
CA TRP A 244 11.15 -5.44 -3.23
C TRP A 244 10.37 -6.75 -3.23
N ALA A 245 9.76 -7.07 -2.11
CA ALA A 245 9.15 -8.36 -1.83
C ALA A 245 7.68 -8.17 -1.47
N GLU A 246 6.77 -8.92 -2.09
CA GLU A 246 5.34 -8.72 -1.89
C GLU A 246 4.61 -10.05 -1.88
N PHE A 247 3.58 -10.16 -1.04
CA PHE A 247 2.57 -11.21 -1.17
C PHE A 247 1.40 -10.70 -1.99
N SER A 248 0.88 -11.54 -2.88
CA SER A 248 -0.34 -11.23 -3.61
C SER A 248 -1.50 -10.99 -2.65
N GLN A 249 -2.50 -10.23 -3.07
CA GLN A 249 -3.59 -9.81 -2.18
C GLN A 249 -4.45 -10.98 -1.67
N ASN A 250 -4.54 -12.10 -2.40
CA ASN A 250 -5.15 -13.33 -1.88
C ASN A 250 -4.22 -14.17 -0.97
N GLY A 251 -2.95 -13.80 -0.89
CA GLY A 251 -1.91 -14.47 -0.12
C GLY A 251 -1.41 -15.79 -0.72
N ASP A 252 -1.75 -16.12 -1.96
CA ASP A 252 -1.36 -17.39 -2.60
C ASP A 252 -0.02 -17.32 -3.33
N TYR A 253 0.49 -16.13 -3.59
CA TYR A 253 1.76 -15.92 -4.27
C TYR A 253 2.68 -15.01 -3.46
N PHE A 254 3.97 -15.25 -3.59
CA PHE A 254 5.03 -14.41 -3.10
C PHE A 254 5.91 -13.99 -4.28
N LEU A 255 6.28 -12.72 -4.37
CA LEU A 255 7.32 -12.26 -5.29
C LEU A 255 8.46 -11.61 -4.53
N ILE A 256 9.64 -11.70 -5.11
CA ILE A 256 10.79 -10.87 -4.78
C ILE A 256 11.44 -10.42 -6.08
N ASN A 257 11.67 -9.13 -6.22
CA ASN A 257 12.41 -8.60 -7.36
C ASN A 257 13.78 -8.12 -6.95
N ASP A 258 14.72 -8.14 -7.88
CA ASP A 258 16.01 -7.49 -7.79
C ASP A 258 16.30 -6.78 -9.11
N ILE A 259 17.10 -5.72 -9.02
CA ILE A 259 17.36 -4.80 -10.11
C ILE A 259 18.23 -5.37 -11.22
N GLN A 260 19.05 -6.38 -10.94
CA GLN A 260 19.99 -6.98 -11.91
C GLN A 260 19.52 -8.35 -12.42
N SER A 261 18.75 -9.07 -11.62
CA SER A 261 18.35 -10.46 -11.92
C SER A 261 16.88 -10.59 -12.31
N GLY A 262 16.03 -9.62 -11.96
CA GLY A 262 14.62 -9.57 -12.32
C GLY A 262 13.71 -10.00 -11.17
N THR A 263 12.57 -10.61 -11.47
CA THR A 263 11.55 -10.98 -10.48
C THR A 263 11.39 -12.49 -10.36
N ALA A 264 11.52 -13.02 -9.15
CA ALA A 264 11.13 -14.38 -8.80
C ALA A 264 9.72 -14.39 -8.19
N ILE A 265 8.91 -15.37 -8.56
CA ILE A 265 7.52 -15.54 -8.13
C ILE A 265 7.33 -16.99 -7.69
N TYR A 266 6.72 -17.18 -6.53
CA TYR A 266 6.48 -18.48 -5.92
C TYR A 266 5.00 -18.62 -5.57
N ASP A 267 4.52 -19.86 -5.59
CA ASP A 267 3.27 -20.21 -4.91
C ASP A 267 3.56 -20.30 -3.40
N PHE A 268 2.68 -19.75 -2.58
CA PHE A 268 2.81 -19.70 -1.13
C PHE A 268 1.68 -20.45 -0.43
N ASN A 269 2.03 -21.40 0.42
CA ASN A 269 1.06 -22.13 1.21
C ASN A 269 0.83 -21.43 2.55
N ARG A 270 -0.29 -20.72 2.69
CA ARG A 270 -0.64 -19.96 3.91
C ARG A 270 -0.78 -20.80 5.20
N CYS A 271 -0.96 -22.12 5.11
CA CYS A 271 -0.99 -23.00 6.29
C CYS A 271 0.40 -23.35 6.82
N THR A 272 1.36 -23.55 5.93
CA THR A 272 2.68 -24.08 6.28
C THR A 272 3.78 -23.04 6.19
N GLY A 273 3.50 -21.92 5.51
CA GLY A 273 4.46 -20.89 5.13
C GLY A 273 5.41 -21.32 4.01
N LEU A 274 5.22 -22.48 3.36
CA LEU A 274 6.17 -22.99 2.37
C LEU A 274 6.00 -22.34 1.00
N LEU A 275 7.12 -22.06 0.34
CA LEU A 275 7.19 -21.65 -1.06
C LEU A 275 7.27 -22.86 -1.98
N SER A 276 6.76 -22.73 -3.20
CA SER A 276 6.87 -23.75 -4.25
C SER A 276 6.72 -23.13 -5.64
N ASN A 277 6.91 -23.94 -6.70
CA ASN A 277 6.60 -23.57 -8.08
C ASN A 277 7.24 -22.22 -8.51
N LEU A 278 8.57 -22.13 -8.34
CA LEU A 278 9.34 -20.96 -8.78
C LEU A 278 9.10 -20.67 -10.26
N ARG A 279 8.71 -19.44 -10.54
CA ARG A 279 8.63 -18.81 -11.87
C ARG A 279 9.47 -17.54 -11.85
N SER A 280 10.11 -17.20 -12.95
CA SER A 280 10.94 -16.00 -13.02
C SER A 280 10.66 -15.15 -14.26
N ILE A 281 10.82 -13.84 -14.07
CA ILE A 281 10.85 -12.84 -15.13
C ILE A 281 12.25 -12.23 -15.07
N PRO A 282 13.17 -12.65 -15.95
CA PRO A 282 14.56 -12.19 -15.89
C PRO A 282 14.65 -10.69 -16.18
N ALA A 283 15.65 -10.05 -15.60
CA ALA A 283 15.93 -8.66 -15.93
C ALA A 283 16.43 -8.53 -17.38
N GLU A 284 15.81 -7.62 -18.13
CA GLU A 284 16.38 -7.04 -19.34
C GLU A 284 17.29 -5.88 -18.92
N ILE A 285 18.61 -6.13 -18.88
CA ILE A 285 19.62 -5.12 -18.55
C ILE A 285 19.86 -4.26 -19.80
N ASP A 286 19.47 -2.99 -19.76
CA ASP A 286 19.85 -1.99 -20.75
C ASP A 286 21.13 -1.23 -20.33
N GLU A 287 21.65 -0.38 -21.22
CA GLU A 287 22.92 0.35 -21.05
C GLU A 287 22.98 1.23 -19.78
N TYR A 288 21.83 1.51 -19.14
CA TYR A 288 21.71 2.36 -17.95
C TYR A 288 21.29 1.62 -16.68
N GLY A 289 20.94 0.33 -16.74
CA GLY A 289 21.12 -0.62 -15.63
C GLY A 289 20.34 -0.40 -14.33
N TYR A 290 19.24 0.35 -14.32
CA TYR A 290 18.44 0.54 -13.10
C TYR A 290 16.94 0.51 -13.36
N GLY A 291 16.20 -0.27 -12.57
CA GLY A 291 14.75 -0.13 -12.41
C GLY A 291 14.01 -1.44 -12.50
N TYR A 292 13.78 -2.09 -11.35
CA TYR A 292 12.77 -3.12 -11.17
C TYR A 292 11.94 -2.78 -9.93
N ALA A 293 10.65 -2.52 -10.15
CA ALA A 293 9.63 -2.54 -9.12
C ALA A 293 8.52 -3.45 -9.62
N ALA A 294 7.98 -4.29 -8.74
CA ALA A 294 6.93 -5.22 -9.06
C ALA A 294 5.76 -5.10 -8.08
N ALA A 295 4.55 -5.35 -8.56
CA ALA A 295 3.37 -5.48 -7.71
C ALA A 295 2.33 -6.42 -8.32
N PHE A 296 1.54 -7.08 -7.48
CA PHE A 296 0.41 -7.85 -7.93
C PHE A 296 -0.77 -6.93 -8.26
N SER A 297 -1.60 -7.31 -9.24
CA SER A 297 -2.96 -6.78 -9.32
C SER A 297 -3.77 -7.16 -8.07
N PRO A 298 -4.77 -6.36 -7.64
CA PRO A 298 -5.61 -6.67 -6.49
C PRO A 298 -6.31 -8.04 -6.52
N ASN A 299 -6.68 -8.56 -7.69
CA ASN A 299 -7.23 -9.91 -7.82
C ASN A 299 -6.17 -11.01 -7.93
N SER A 300 -4.90 -10.67 -7.75
CA SER A 300 -3.75 -11.58 -7.78
C SER A 300 -3.57 -12.34 -9.10
N ARG A 301 -4.12 -11.83 -10.21
CA ARG A 301 -3.98 -12.44 -11.54
C ARG A 301 -2.77 -11.93 -12.29
N PHE A 302 -2.59 -10.61 -12.32
CA PHE A 302 -1.50 -9.98 -13.05
C PHE A 302 -0.36 -9.59 -12.11
N VAL A 303 0.85 -9.57 -12.66
CA VAL A 303 2.01 -8.91 -12.07
C VAL A 303 2.41 -7.76 -12.98
N TYR A 304 2.64 -6.60 -12.38
CA TYR A 304 3.16 -5.42 -13.06
C TYR A 304 4.63 -5.28 -12.74
N ILE A 305 5.45 -5.00 -13.75
CA ILE A 305 6.89 -4.77 -13.60
C ILE A 305 7.24 -3.46 -14.29
N ILE A 306 8.09 -2.68 -13.64
CA ILE A 306 8.73 -1.52 -14.23
C ILE A 306 10.13 -1.89 -14.69
N LYS A 307 10.53 -1.42 -15.87
CA LYS A 307 11.84 -1.67 -16.46
C LYS A 307 12.40 -0.45 -17.19
N GLY A 308 13.63 -0.58 -17.68
CA GLY A 308 14.28 0.33 -18.61
C GLY A 308 14.46 1.73 -18.03
N ALA A 309 15.30 1.89 -17.00
CA ALA A 309 15.50 3.17 -16.32
C ALA A 309 14.19 3.77 -15.77
N PHE A 310 13.29 2.91 -15.29
CA PHE A 310 11.96 3.27 -14.79
C PHE A 310 11.01 3.92 -15.82
N THR A 311 11.22 3.68 -17.11
CA THR A 311 10.45 4.35 -18.17
C THR A 311 9.32 3.51 -18.74
N THR A 312 9.29 2.21 -18.49
CA THR A 312 8.28 1.30 -19.09
C THR A 312 7.62 0.45 -18.03
N MET A 313 6.29 0.34 -18.11
CA MET A 313 5.48 -0.54 -17.27
C MET A 313 4.88 -1.67 -18.09
N GLU A 314 5.12 -2.91 -17.67
CA GLU A 314 4.65 -4.13 -18.31
C GLU A 314 3.75 -4.94 -17.40
N GLN A 315 2.80 -5.65 -18.00
CA GLN A 315 1.88 -6.57 -17.33
C GLN A 315 2.15 -8.01 -17.79
N PHE A 316 2.14 -8.94 -16.84
CA PHE A 316 2.26 -10.38 -17.03
C PHE A 316 1.04 -11.09 -16.41
N ASP A 317 0.52 -12.14 -17.04
CA ASP A 317 -0.67 -12.90 -16.58
C ASP A 317 -0.25 -14.20 -15.90
N LEU A 318 -0.42 -14.31 -14.58
CA LEU A 318 -0.01 -15.49 -13.80
C LEU A 318 -0.80 -16.76 -14.14
N LYS A 319 -1.89 -16.64 -14.90
CA LYS A 319 -2.67 -17.79 -15.38
C LYS A 319 -2.04 -18.47 -16.59
N THR A 320 -1.05 -17.87 -17.24
CA THR A 320 -0.34 -18.52 -18.36
C THR A 320 0.77 -19.41 -17.82
N SER A 321 1.03 -20.52 -18.52
CA SER A 321 2.15 -21.41 -18.20
C SER A 321 3.51 -20.77 -18.51
N ASP A 322 3.54 -19.86 -19.49
CA ASP A 322 4.71 -19.07 -19.86
C ASP A 322 4.37 -17.59 -19.63
N LEU A 323 5.02 -16.98 -18.64
CA LEU A 323 4.79 -15.58 -18.29
C LEU A 323 5.28 -14.65 -19.41
N GLN A 324 6.39 -14.98 -20.08
CA GLN A 324 7.00 -14.11 -21.09
C GLN A 324 6.09 -13.91 -22.30
N LEU A 325 5.36 -14.94 -22.71
CA LEU A 325 4.38 -14.86 -23.80
C LEU A 325 3.16 -14.01 -23.46
N SER A 326 2.90 -13.76 -22.18
CA SER A 326 1.76 -12.95 -21.72
C SER A 326 2.06 -11.45 -21.62
N ARG A 327 3.31 -11.06 -21.84
CA ARG A 327 3.83 -9.69 -21.65
C ARG A 327 3.08 -8.66 -22.49
N ILE A 328 2.63 -7.58 -21.85
CA ILE A 328 2.02 -6.43 -22.50
C ILE A 328 2.56 -5.14 -21.88
N THR A 329 3.10 -4.22 -22.68
CA THR A 329 3.38 -2.85 -22.24
C THR A 329 2.07 -2.12 -21.99
N VAL A 330 1.89 -1.60 -20.78
CA VAL A 330 0.65 -0.90 -20.36
C VAL A 330 0.84 0.60 -20.18
N ALA A 331 2.07 1.07 -19.99
CA ALA A 331 2.39 2.49 -19.94
C ALA A 331 3.87 2.74 -20.27
N GLU A 332 4.14 3.93 -20.80
CA GLU A 332 5.48 4.47 -21.03
C GLU A 332 5.57 5.87 -20.42
N TRP A 333 6.74 6.22 -19.88
CA TRP A 333 7.03 7.56 -19.41
C TRP A 333 7.08 8.52 -20.61
N ASP A 334 6.47 9.68 -20.44
CA ASP A 334 6.24 10.66 -21.51
C ASP A 334 7.33 11.74 -21.62
N GLY A 335 8.48 11.55 -20.97
CA GLY A 335 9.55 12.54 -20.98
C GLY A 335 9.37 13.70 -20.01
N PHE A 336 8.34 13.69 -19.16
CA PHE A 336 8.07 14.81 -18.25
C PHE A 336 9.06 14.91 -17.09
N TYR A 337 9.50 16.15 -16.84
CA TYR A 337 10.34 16.54 -15.71
C TYR A 337 9.63 17.59 -14.85
N ASP A 338 9.68 17.42 -13.52
CA ASP A 338 9.19 18.39 -12.54
C ASP A 338 10.30 19.37 -12.15
N TYR A 339 10.04 20.67 -12.36
CA TYR A 339 10.93 21.77 -12.02
C TYR A 339 10.45 22.39 -10.71
N VAL A 340 10.92 21.85 -9.59
CA VAL A 340 10.47 22.24 -8.24
C VAL A 340 11.10 23.57 -7.82
N GLU A 341 12.39 23.74 -8.10
CA GLU A 341 13.14 24.96 -7.78
C GLU A 341 13.50 25.72 -9.07
N PRO A 342 13.41 27.07 -9.09
CA PRO A 342 13.70 27.88 -10.28
C PRO A 342 15.08 27.62 -10.92
N ASN A 343 16.05 27.14 -10.13
CA ASN A 343 17.42 26.85 -10.57
C ASN A 343 17.90 25.44 -10.13
N GLY A 344 17.01 24.57 -9.64
CA GLY A 344 17.37 23.23 -9.20
C GLY A 344 17.40 22.22 -10.36
N PRO A 345 18.06 21.06 -10.20
CA PRO A 345 17.99 20.01 -11.20
C PRO A 345 16.55 19.51 -11.37
N PRO A 346 16.09 19.27 -12.60
CA PRO A 346 14.76 18.71 -12.83
C PRO A 346 14.66 17.28 -12.27
N LEU A 347 13.52 16.95 -11.69
CA LEU A 347 13.22 15.59 -11.24
C LEU A 347 12.41 14.86 -12.30
N GLN A 348 12.86 13.66 -12.68
CA GLN A 348 12.14 12.83 -13.65
C GLN A 348 10.84 12.32 -13.03
N ALA A 349 9.69 12.63 -13.64
CA ALA A 349 8.41 12.04 -13.22
C ALA A 349 8.18 10.70 -13.93
N SER A 350 9.17 9.80 -13.82
CA SER A 350 9.14 8.43 -14.32
C SER A 350 8.40 7.51 -13.34
N PHE A 351 8.31 6.22 -13.67
CA PHE A 351 7.71 5.25 -12.76
C PHE A 351 8.64 4.96 -11.57
N SER A 352 8.11 4.38 -10.50
CA SER A 352 8.92 3.91 -9.37
C SER A 352 8.18 2.82 -8.61
N PHE A 353 8.23 2.80 -7.29
CA PHE A 353 7.57 1.78 -6.49
C PHE A 353 6.05 1.86 -6.58
N PHE A 354 5.44 0.67 -6.57
CA PHE A 354 4.00 0.52 -6.47
C PHE A 354 3.54 0.60 -5.02
N GLN A 355 2.27 0.94 -4.86
CA GLN A 355 1.56 0.95 -3.60
C GLN A 355 0.11 0.55 -3.84
N HIS A 356 -0.38 -0.45 -3.09
CA HIS A 356 -1.79 -0.82 -3.12
C HIS A 356 -2.63 0.22 -2.39
N GLY A 357 -3.62 0.78 -3.10
CA GLY A 357 -4.65 1.64 -2.53
C GLY A 357 -5.76 0.85 -1.84
N PRO A 358 -6.26 1.29 -0.67
CA PRO A 358 -7.49 0.74 -0.06
C PRO A 358 -8.72 0.87 -0.97
N ASP A 359 -8.66 1.77 -1.95
CA ASP A 359 -9.67 1.96 -2.97
C ASP A 359 -9.56 0.96 -4.13
N GLY A 360 -8.62 0.01 -4.10
CA GLY A 360 -8.42 -1.01 -5.12
C GLY A 360 -7.68 -0.52 -6.37
N LYS A 361 -7.03 0.64 -6.32
CA LYS A 361 -6.11 1.13 -7.36
C LYS A 361 -4.68 0.72 -7.04
N LEU A 362 -3.81 0.72 -8.04
CA LEU A 362 -2.37 0.74 -7.81
C LEU A 362 -1.86 2.18 -7.98
N TYR A 363 -1.13 2.64 -7.00
CA TYR A 363 -0.44 3.93 -7.01
C TYR A 363 1.02 3.69 -7.35
N ASN A 364 1.61 4.57 -8.15
CA ASN A 364 3.00 4.47 -8.53
C ASN A 364 3.69 5.82 -8.31
N TRP A 365 4.69 5.84 -7.44
CA TRP A 365 5.41 7.07 -7.09
C TRP A 365 6.22 7.58 -8.28
N ALA A 366 6.18 8.88 -8.56
CA ALA A 366 6.75 9.45 -9.78
C ALA A 366 8.26 9.72 -9.70
N GLY A 367 9.07 8.72 -9.35
CA GLY A 367 10.54 8.82 -9.45
C GLY A 367 11.20 9.98 -8.68
N GLY A 368 10.58 10.43 -7.58
CA GLY A 368 11.05 11.57 -6.79
C GLY A 368 10.31 12.89 -7.04
N ALA A 369 9.56 13.01 -8.14
CA ALA A 369 8.77 14.19 -8.47
C ALA A 369 7.55 14.39 -7.56
N ARG A 370 6.89 15.56 -7.64
CA ARG A 370 5.69 15.89 -6.83
C ARG A 370 4.41 15.26 -7.35
N PHE A 371 4.48 14.01 -7.77
CA PHE A 371 3.34 13.33 -8.39
C PHE A 371 3.25 11.87 -8.01
N ILE A 372 2.04 11.34 -8.09
CA ILE A 372 1.77 9.90 -8.07
C ILE A 372 0.95 9.57 -9.32
N HIS A 373 1.39 8.57 -10.07
CA HIS A 373 0.63 7.98 -11.17
C HIS A 373 -0.38 6.98 -10.58
N THR A 374 -1.50 6.77 -11.25
CA THR A 374 -2.49 5.77 -10.81
C THR A 374 -2.74 4.76 -11.91
N MET A 375 -3.00 3.52 -11.53
CA MET A 375 -3.63 2.53 -12.37
C MET A 375 -5.03 2.30 -11.81
N ASP A 376 -6.03 2.78 -12.54
CA ASP A 376 -7.39 2.80 -12.02
C ASP A 376 -7.99 1.39 -11.99
N PHE A 377 -7.73 0.54 -12.99
CA PHE A 377 -8.36 -0.78 -13.10
C PHE A 377 -7.34 -1.92 -13.19
N PRO A 378 -6.48 -2.12 -12.17
CA PRO A 378 -5.36 -3.07 -12.20
C PRO A 378 -5.77 -4.54 -12.42
N ASN A 379 -7.07 -4.86 -12.33
CA ASN A 379 -7.59 -6.19 -12.62
C ASN A 379 -7.93 -6.42 -14.10
N ARG A 380 -7.74 -5.42 -14.97
CA ARG A 380 -8.03 -5.49 -16.41
C ARG A 380 -6.75 -5.75 -17.21
N LYS A 381 -6.88 -6.52 -18.30
CA LYS A 381 -5.77 -6.91 -19.16
C LYS A 381 -5.36 -5.76 -20.10
N GLY A 382 -4.05 -5.59 -20.27
CA GLY A 382 -3.43 -4.62 -21.16
C GLY A 382 -3.73 -3.18 -20.77
N ILE A 383 -3.77 -2.28 -21.76
CA ILE A 383 -4.02 -0.85 -21.55
C ILE A 383 -5.34 -0.52 -20.84
N ASN A 384 -6.28 -1.48 -20.80
CA ASN A 384 -7.54 -1.35 -20.06
C ASN A 384 -7.34 -1.26 -18.55
N CYS A 385 -6.15 -1.56 -18.03
CA CYS A 385 -5.81 -1.27 -16.63
C CYS A 385 -5.75 0.24 -16.32
N HIS A 386 -5.73 1.08 -17.36
CA HIS A 386 -5.90 2.52 -17.30
C HIS A 386 -4.87 3.20 -16.38
N VAL A 387 -3.61 3.17 -16.83
CA VAL A 387 -2.53 3.94 -16.21
C VAL A 387 -2.68 5.41 -16.58
N ARG A 388 -2.79 6.27 -15.58
CA ARG A 388 -2.86 7.71 -15.69
C ARG A 388 -1.63 8.34 -15.08
N LEU A 389 -0.91 9.11 -15.89
CA LEU A 389 0.30 9.77 -15.42
C LEU A 389 -0.05 11.01 -14.59
N ARG A 390 0.67 11.19 -13.47
CA ARG A 390 0.58 12.39 -12.61
C ARG A 390 -0.85 12.68 -12.13
N SER A 391 -1.60 11.64 -11.81
CA SER A 391 -3.00 11.70 -11.34
C SER A 391 -3.17 12.46 -10.03
N LEU A 392 -2.21 12.32 -9.11
CA LEU A 392 -2.18 13.08 -7.86
C LEU A 392 -0.97 14.00 -7.85
N LYS A 393 -1.19 15.27 -7.48
CA LYS A 393 -0.13 16.23 -7.24
C LYS A 393 0.15 16.30 -5.75
N LEU A 394 1.41 16.11 -5.37
CA LEU A 394 1.87 16.20 -4.01
C LEU A 394 2.22 17.65 -3.65
N PRO A 395 2.11 18.06 -2.37
CA PRO A 395 2.48 19.40 -1.96
C PRO A 395 3.98 19.65 -2.09
N TYR A 396 4.78 18.59 -1.89
CA TYR A 396 6.24 18.59 -1.84
C TYR A 396 6.81 17.38 -2.56
N TYR A 397 8.10 17.47 -2.95
CA TYR A 397 8.78 16.33 -3.55
C TYR A 397 9.05 15.31 -2.45
N THR A 398 8.99 14.04 -2.82
CA THR A 398 9.17 12.91 -1.92
C THR A 398 10.28 12.05 -2.47
N SER A 399 11.23 11.60 -1.66
CA SER A 399 12.38 10.81 -2.13
C SER A 399 12.04 9.36 -2.49
N GLY A 400 10.85 9.10 -3.03
CA GLY A 400 10.35 7.74 -3.25
C GLY A 400 9.88 7.03 -1.98
N ALA A 401 9.64 7.77 -0.90
CA ALA A 401 9.16 7.28 0.39
C ALA A 401 7.83 6.54 0.27
N ASN A 402 7.86 5.21 0.19
CA ASN A 402 6.67 4.38 0.14
C ASN A 402 6.49 3.54 1.41
N ALA A 403 5.21 3.32 1.74
CA ALA A 403 4.83 2.63 2.95
C ALA A 403 4.44 1.20 2.62
N TYR A 404 5.18 0.19 3.07
CA TYR A 404 4.75 -1.18 2.80
C TYR A 404 3.64 -1.62 3.77
N TYR A 405 2.51 -2.04 3.19
CA TYR A 405 1.36 -2.57 3.92
C TYR A 405 1.12 -4.02 3.52
N PRO A 406 1.33 -5.00 4.42
CA PRO A 406 0.76 -6.33 4.27
C PRO A 406 -0.76 -6.24 4.10
N ASN A 407 -1.38 -7.22 3.44
CA ASN A 407 -2.84 -7.22 3.31
C ASN A 407 -3.51 -7.48 4.68
N TYR A 408 -3.89 -6.41 5.37
CA TYR A 408 -4.55 -6.46 6.67
C TYR A 408 -5.94 -7.11 6.64
N ARG A 409 -6.58 -7.16 5.46
CA ARG A 409 -7.96 -7.64 5.26
C ARG A 409 -8.02 -9.10 4.80
N LEU A 410 -6.87 -9.78 4.73
CA LEU A 410 -6.84 -11.19 4.36
C LEU A 410 -7.35 -12.04 5.53
N GLY A 411 -8.47 -12.72 5.33
CA GLY A 411 -9.11 -13.57 6.33
C GLY A 411 -8.59 -15.02 6.36
N PRO A 412 -9.21 -15.89 7.18
CA PRO A 412 -8.90 -17.31 7.24
C PRO A 412 -9.15 -18.02 5.90
N VAL A 413 -8.61 -19.23 5.76
CA VAL A 413 -8.98 -20.17 4.70
C VAL A 413 -9.89 -21.20 5.35
N ASP A 414 -11.20 -20.91 5.34
CA ASP A 414 -12.20 -21.70 6.04
C ASP A 414 -12.17 -23.17 5.62
N GLY A 415 -12.15 -24.07 6.60
CA GLY A 415 -12.10 -25.51 6.35
C GLY A 415 -10.74 -26.05 5.88
N SER A 416 -9.71 -25.22 5.83
CA SER A 416 -8.33 -25.69 5.63
C SER A 416 -7.83 -26.47 6.85
N ALA A 417 -6.77 -27.27 6.66
CA ALA A 417 -6.16 -28.04 7.76
C ALA A 417 -5.57 -27.16 8.88
N CYS A 418 -5.43 -25.85 8.65
CA CYS A 418 -4.83 -24.89 9.56
C CYS A 418 -5.82 -23.80 10.00
N ASP A 419 -7.11 -23.95 9.69
CA ASP A 419 -8.19 -23.19 10.28
C ASP A 419 -8.37 -23.60 11.76
N SER A 420 -7.38 -23.24 12.57
CA SER A 420 -7.18 -23.75 13.93
C SER A 420 -7.92 -22.96 15.01
N LEU A 421 -8.47 -21.81 14.65
CA LEU A 421 -9.08 -20.86 15.58
C LEU A 421 -10.61 -20.81 15.46
N GLY A 422 -11.19 -21.44 14.43
CA GLY A 422 -12.63 -21.37 14.17
C GLY A 422 -13.10 -19.93 13.90
N ILE A 423 -12.24 -19.12 13.30
CA ILE A 423 -12.57 -17.79 12.82
C ILE A 423 -13.16 -18.00 11.44
N ASP A 424 -14.37 -17.52 11.22
CA ASP A 424 -15.01 -17.58 9.91
C ASP A 424 -14.76 -16.28 9.14
N ASN A 425 -14.67 -16.37 7.81
CA ASN A 425 -14.79 -15.19 6.96
C ASN A 425 -16.21 -14.62 7.06
N LEU A 426 -16.36 -13.45 7.69
CA LEU A 426 -17.59 -12.66 7.66
C LEU A 426 -17.44 -11.57 6.59
N PRO A 427 -18.07 -11.70 5.40
CA PRO A 427 -17.91 -10.75 4.32
C PRO A 427 -18.24 -9.34 4.76
N VAL A 428 -17.47 -8.37 4.27
CA VAL A 428 -17.80 -6.96 4.42
C VAL A 428 -17.90 -6.35 3.04
N ALA A 429 -19.07 -5.81 2.74
CA ALA A 429 -19.37 -5.21 1.46
C ALA A 429 -18.67 -3.86 1.35
N GLN A 430 -17.97 -3.63 0.24
CA GLN A 430 -17.44 -2.31 -0.08
C GLN A 430 -17.30 -2.17 -1.58
N PHE A 431 -17.51 -0.96 -2.09
CA PHE A 431 -17.23 -0.66 -3.49
C PHE A 431 -16.77 0.77 -3.71
N ARG A 432 -16.13 0.98 -4.86
CA ARG A 432 -15.99 2.30 -5.48
C ARG A 432 -16.70 2.34 -6.82
N HIS A 433 -16.92 3.55 -7.32
CA HIS A 433 -17.46 3.79 -8.64
C HIS A 433 -16.59 4.80 -9.38
N ASP A 434 -16.48 4.65 -10.70
CA ASP A 434 -15.75 5.53 -11.59
C ASP A 434 -16.60 5.83 -12.84
N ILE A 435 -16.63 7.09 -13.27
CA ILE A 435 -17.13 7.47 -14.60
C ILE A 435 -15.90 7.54 -15.51
N GLU A 436 -15.69 6.49 -16.31
CA GLU A 436 -14.48 6.34 -17.13
C GLU A 436 -14.45 7.29 -18.32
N ASP A 437 -15.59 7.44 -19.00
CA ASP A 437 -15.73 8.29 -20.18
C ASP A 437 -16.64 9.47 -19.88
N THR A 438 -16.07 10.66 -19.84
CA THR A 438 -16.82 11.92 -19.65
C THR A 438 -17.84 12.19 -20.77
N LEU A 439 -17.69 11.57 -21.94
CA LEU A 439 -18.66 11.64 -23.05
C LEU A 439 -19.82 10.65 -22.88
N ALA A 440 -19.67 9.65 -22.01
CA ALA A 440 -20.72 8.71 -21.62
C ALA A 440 -21.00 8.82 -20.10
N PRO A 441 -21.42 9.99 -19.58
CA PRO A 441 -21.47 10.26 -18.15
C PRO A 441 -22.59 9.50 -17.41
N LEU A 442 -23.40 8.72 -18.13
CA LEU A 442 -24.41 7.82 -17.57
C LEU A 442 -23.88 6.39 -17.39
N ALA A 443 -22.74 6.05 -17.97
CA ALA A 443 -22.08 4.76 -17.80
C ALA A 443 -21.13 4.84 -16.59
N VAL A 444 -21.45 4.08 -15.55
CA VAL A 444 -20.70 4.02 -14.30
C VAL A 444 -20.12 2.63 -14.13
N THR A 445 -18.80 2.58 -13.93
CA THR A 445 -18.09 1.36 -13.59
C THR A 445 -18.09 1.20 -12.09
N PHE A 446 -18.50 0.03 -11.60
CA PHE A 446 -18.40 -0.35 -10.20
C PHE A 446 -17.25 -1.33 -10.00
N THR A 447 -16.42 -1.08 -8.99
CA THR A 447 -15.33 -1.97 -8.60
C THR A 447 -15.61 -2.50 -7.20
N ASP A 448 -15.69 -3.83 -7.09
CA ASP A 448 -15.80 -4.51 -5.80
C ASP A 448 -14.50 -4.35 -5.00
N LEU A 449 -14.68 -3.95 -3.75
CA LEU A 449 -13.63 -3.79 -2.75
C LEU A 449 -13.94 -4.63 -1.50
N SER A 450 -14.90 -5.54 -1.59
CA SER A 450 -15.32 -6.39 -0.49
C SER A 450 -14.21 -7.37 -0.12
N TYR A 451 -14.17 -7.78 1.15
CA TYR A 451 -13.15 -8.67 1.69
C TYR A 451 -13.79 -9.74 2.59
N TYR A 452 -12.97 -10.64 3.14
CA TYR A 452 -13.39 -11.90 3.78
C TYR A 452 -14.14 -12.83 2.83
N ALA A 453 -13.50 -13.14 1.69
CA ALA A 453 -13.87 -14.20 0.74
C ALA A 453 -15.37 -14.28 0.37
N PRO A 454 -15.99 -13.20 -0.15
CA PRO A 454 -17.34 -13.27 -0.70
C PRO A 454 -17.40 -14.25 -1.89
N THR A 455 -18.51 -14.97 -2.02
CA THR A 455 -18.76 -15.91 -3.13
C THR A 455 -19.97 -15.54 -3.98
N ASN A 456 -20.81 -14.62 -3.52
CA ASN A 456 -21.96 -14.10 -4.25
C ASN A 456 -22.04 -12.57 -4.12
N TRP A 457 -22.49 -11.90 -5.19
CA TRP A 457 -22.66 -10.44 -5.27
C TRP A 457 -24.06 -10.12 -5.76
N HIS A 458 -24.69 -9.13 -5.16
CA HIS A 458 -25.97 -8.58 -5.61
C HIS A 458 -25.92 -7.06 -5.58
N TRP A 459 -25.99 -6.46 -6.75
CA TRP A 459 -26.10 -5.01 -6.92
C TRP A 459 -27.55 -4.60 -7.08
N ASP A 460 -27.96 -3.57 -6.35
CA ASP A 460 -29.16 -2.77 -6.61
C ASP A 460 -28.68 -1.36 -6.96
N PHE A 461 -28.94 -0.92 -8.20
CA PHE A 461 -28.48 0.38 -8.67
C PHE A 461 -29.39 1.53 -8.25
N GLY A 462 -30.51 1.26 -7.57
CA GLY A 462 -31.46 2.27 -7.12
C GLY A 462 -32.36 2.84 -8.24
N ASP A 463 -32.31 2.26 -9.43
CA ASP A 463 -33.16 2.57 -10.59
C ASP A 463 -34.12 1.41 -10.96
N GLY A 464 -34.14 0.35 -10.15
CA GLY A 464 -34.92 -0.86 -10.35
C GLY A 464 -34.19 -1.97 -11.13
N SER A 465 -32.98 -1.69 -11.62
CA SER A 465 -32.10 -2.70 -12.22
C SER A 465 -31.10 -3.29 -11.21
N VAL A 466 -30.62 -4.49 -11.49
CA VAL A 466 -29.76 -5.27 -10.60
C VAL A 466 -28.65 -5.97 -11.39
N SER A 467 -27.56 -6.35 -10.72
CA SER A 467 -26.51 -7.21 -11.29
C SER A 467 -26.04 -8.26 -10.29
N GLN A 468 -25.48 -9.36 -10.80
CA GLN A 468 -24.78 -10.39 -10.02
C GLN A 468 -23.28 -10.45 -10.36
N ASP A 469 -22.80 -9.56 -11.24
CA ASP A 469 -21.39 -9.49 -11.59
C ASP A 469 -20.57 -8.95 -10.41
N THR A 470 -19.32 -9.40 -10.30
CA THR A 470 -18.42 -8.91 -9.25
C THR A 470 -18.12 -7.41 -9.41
N SER A 471 -17.94 -6.92 -10.64
CA SER A 471 -17.62 -5.52 -10.93
C SER A 471 -18.31 -5.08 -12.22
N PRO A 472 -19.61 -4.71 -12.16
CA PRO A 472 -20.40 -4.38 -13.33
C PRO A 472 -20.10 -2.99 -13.88
N VAL A 473 -20.41 -2.79 -15.16
CA VAL A 473 -20.61 -1.46 -15.76
C VAL A 473 -22.11 -1.29 -15.95
N HIS A 474 -22.69 -0.25 -15.34
CA HIS A 474 -24.12 0.05 -15.43
C HIS A 474 -24.37 1.36 -16.17
N VAL A 475 -25.40 1.38 -17.01
CA VAL A 475 -25.82 2.58 -17.75
C VAL A 475 -27.14 3.07 -17.18
N PHE A 476 -27.11 4.19 -16.47
CA PHE A 476 -28.29 4.78 -15.86
C PHE A 476 -29.20 5.44 -16.92
N PRO A 477 -30.53 5.43 -16.71
CA PRO A 477 -31.47 6.00 -17.66
C PRO A 477 -31.43 7.53 -17.75
N ALA A 478 -30.96 8.21 -16.69
CA ALA A 478 -30.88 9.66 -16.62
C ALA A 478 -29.78 10.13 -15.65
N ALA A 479 -29.43 11.41 -15.73
CA ALA A 479 -28.58 12.04 -14.72
C ALA A 479 -29.35 12.21 -13.40
N GLY A 480 -28.67 12.04 -12.28
CA GLY A 480 -29.28 12.14 -10.96
C GLY A 480 -28.46 11.47 -9.86
N THR A 481 -29.00 11.49 -8.65
CA THR A 481 -28.43 10.79 -7.50
C THR A 481 -29.14 9.46 -7.31
N TYR A 482 -28.39 8.37 -7.33
CA TYR A 482 -28.89 7.01 -7.13
C TYR A 482 -28.32 6.43 -5.83
N ASN A 483 -29.16 5.75 -5.04
CA ASN A 483 -28.69 5.02 -3.87
C ASN A 483 -28.31 3.61 -4.31
N VAL A 484 -27.03 3.40 -4.60
CA VAL A 484 -26.52 2.10 -5.07
C VAL A 484 -26.12 1.26 -3.87
N CYS A 485 -26.56 0.01 -3.83
CA CYS A 485 -26.25 -0.95 -2.78
C CYS A 485 -25.57 -2.19 -3.38
N LEU A 486 -24.50 -2.64 -2.74
CA LEU A 486 -23.88 -3.94 -2.97
C LEU A 486 -24.14 -4.82 -1.75
N THR A 487 -24.74 -5.99 -1.97
CA THR A 487 -24.79 -7.07 -0.97
C THR A 487 -23.85 -8.18 -1.39
N VAL A 488 -22.91 -8.56 -0.52
CA VAL A 488 -22.05 -9.73 -0.73
C VAL A 488 -22.35 -10.79 0.31
N SER A 489 -22.13 -12.05 -0.05
CA SER A 489 -22.31 -13.17 0.89
C SER A 489 -21.38 -14.34 0.62
N ASN A 490 -21.16 -15.15 1.65
CA ASN A 490 -20.53 -16.45 1.57
C ASN A 490 -21.36 -17.48 2.36
N ALA A 491 -20.78 -18.64 2.68
CA ALA A 491 -21.47 -19.69 3.43
C ALA A 491 -21.84 -19.31 4.87
N PHE A 492 -21.19 -18.29 5.45
CA PHE A 492 -21.30 -17.92 6.87
C PHE A 492 -22.18 -16.69 7.09
N ALA A 493 -22.05 -15.67 6.25
CA ALA A 493 -22.74 -14.40 6.44
C ALA A 493 -22.98 -13.64 5.13
N ALA A 494 -23.74 -12.55 5.25
CA ALA A 494 -23.95 -11.56 4.21
C ALA A 494 -23.81 -10.16 4.82
N ASP A 495 -23.33 -9.21 4.01
CA ASP A 495 -23.24 -7.80 4.38
C ASP A 495 -23.66 -6.91 3.21
N THR A 496 -24.15 -5.72 3.52
CA THR A 496 -24.64 -4.75 2.54
C THR A 496 -24.04 -3.38 2.76
N PHE A 497 -23.47 -2.82 1.71
CA PHE A 497 -22.96 -1.44 1.68
C PHE A 497 -23.70 -0.62 0.65
N CYS A 498 -24.24 0.53 1.07
CA CYS A 498 -24.96 1.46 0.20
C CYS A 498 -24.26 2.82 0.16
N ARG A 499 -24.25 3.46 -1.01
CA ARG A 499 -23.70 4.80 -1.21
C ARG A 499 -24.52 5.58 -2.24
N GLN A 500 -24.68 6.88 -2.00
CA GLN A 500 -25.18 7.79 -3.01
C GLN A 500 -24.15 7.98 -4.12
N VAL A 501 -24.54 7.68 -5.36
CA VAL A 501 -23.76 7.83 -6.58
C VAL A 501 -24.37 8.96 -7.40
N GLN A 502 -23.56 9.96 -7.74
CA GLN A 502 -23.96 11.03 -8.64
C GLN A 502 -23.64 10.61 -10.07
N VAL A 503 -24.66 10.63 -10.93
CA VAL A 503 -24.56 10.19 -12.33
C VAL A 503 -24.90 11.35 -13.26
N GLY A 504 -24.15 11.48 -14.35
CA GLY A 504 -24.28 12.61 -15.27
C GLY A 504 -23.44 13.82 -14.87
N THR A 505 -23.48 14.87 -15.70
CA THR A 505 -22.91 16.17 -15.36
C THR A 505 -23.86 16.91 -14.43
N VAL A 506 -23.44 17.16 -13.19
CA VAL A 506 -24.07 18.24 -12.40
C VAL A 506 -23.75 19.55 -13.12
N GLY A 507 -24.77 20.17 -13.72
CA GLY A 507 -24.61 21.51 -14.23
C GLY A 507 -24.13 22.43 -13.11
N LEU A 508 -23.13 23.27 -13.38
CA LEU A 508 -22.74 24.39 -12.50
C LEU A 508 -23.92 25.31 -12.13
N SER A 509 -25.05 25.19 -12.86
CA SER A 509 -26.32 25.85 -12.55
C SER A 509 -26.92 25.44 -11.21
N ASP A 510 -26.62 24.24 -10.71
CA ASP A 510 -27.35 23.65 -9.59
C ASP A 510 -26.61 23.81 -8.25
N LEU A 511 -25.37 24.33 -8.26
CA LEU A 511 -24.50 24.43 -7.08
C LEU A 511 -23.96 25.84 -6.76
N LEU A 512 -24.35 26.89 -7.48
CA LEU A 512 -23.96 28.26 -7.12
C LEU A 512 -25.18 29.06 -6.61
N PRO A 513 -25.19 29.54 -5.34
CA PRO A 513 -25.95 30.74 -5.06
C PRO A 513 -25.43 31.82 -6.02
N VAL A 514 -26.33 32.50 -6.72
CA VAL A 514 -26.04 33.48 -7.78
C VAL A 514 -24.84 34.36 -7.40
N LEU A 515 -23.63 33.98 -7.85
CA LEU A 515 -22.47 34.82 -7.67
C LEU A 515 -22.59 35.95 -8.69
N PRO A 516 -22.43 37.20 -8.25
CA PRO A 516 -22.68 38.34 -9.10
C PRO A 516 -21.60 38.39 -10.20
N ARG A 517 -22.06 38.40 -11.46
CA ARG A 517 -21.23 38.18 -12.65
C ARG A 517 -20.19 39.30 -12.81
N ALA A 518 -18.91 38.94 -12.76
CA ALA A 518 -17.83 39.83 -13.15
C ALA A 518 -17.93 40.16 -14.65
N ARG A 519 -17.76 41.44 -15.03
CA ARG A 519 -17.65 41.87 -16.43
C ARG A 519 -16.20 42.07 -16.80
N ILE A 520 -15.78 41.44 -17.88
CA ILE A 520 -14.42 41.55 -18.41
C ILE A 520 -14.47 42.36 -19.71
N SER A 521 -13.61 43.37 -19.83
CA SER A 521 -13.50 44.17 -21.06
C SER A 521 -12.11 44.79 -21.27
N PRO A 522 -11.68 44.98 -22.52
CA PRO A 522 -12.25 44.40 -23.74
C PRO A 522 -11.97 42.88 -23.84
N ASN A 523 -12.76 42.15 -24.61
CA ASN A 523 -12.45 40.78 -25.04
C ASN A 523 -12.67 40.71 -26.56
N PRO A 524 -11.63 40.49 -27.39
CA PRO A 524 -10.24 40.18 -27.03
C PRO A 524 -9.51 41.34 -26.34
N PHE A 525 -8.54 41.04 -25.48
CA PHE A 525 -7.68 42.04 -24.83
C PHE A 525 -6.25 42.02 -25.39
N GLY A 526 -5.60 43.19 -25.37
CA GLY A 526 -4.17 43.34 -25.60
C GLY A 526 -3.43 43.42 -24.27
N ASP A 527 -2.81 44.56 -23.96
CA ASP A 527 -1.95 44.70 -22.77
C ASP A 527 -2.70 45.04 -21.47
N LEU A 528 -3.99 45.36 -21.54
CA LEU A 528 -4.80 45.77 -20.38
C LEU A 528 -6.12 45.01 -20.34
N LEU A 529 -6.35 44.27 -19.25
CA LEU A 529 -7.59 43.57 -18.94
C LEU A 529 -8.32 44.29 -17.81
N ARG A 530 -9.54 44.79 -18.03
CA ARG A 530 -10.38 45.27 -16.93
C ARG A 530 -11.33 44.19 -16.48
N VAL A 531 -11.22 43.83 -15.20
CA VAL A 531 -12.18 42.99 -14.49
C VAL A 531 -13.02 43.91 -13.59
N SER A 532 -14.30 44.01 -13.89
CA SER A 532 -15.27 44.69 -13.03
C SER A 532 -16.01 43.64 -12.22
N LEU A 533 -15.70 43.55 -10.94
CA LEU A 533 -16.56 42.88 -9.96
C LEU A 533 -17.74 43.82 -9.64
N PRO A 534 -18.85 43.31 -9.07
CA PRO A 534 -19.99 44.12 -8.70
C PRO A 534 -19.67 45.16 -7.63
#